data_AF-A0A8W8MJQ5-F1
#
_entry.id   AF-A0A8W8MJQ5-F1
#
_cell.length_a   1.000
_cell.length_b   1.000
_cell.length_c   1.000
_cell.angle_alpha   90.00
_cell.angle_beta   90.00
_cell.angle_gamma   90.00
#
_symmetry.space_group_name_H-M   'P 1'
#
loop_
_entity.id
_entity.type
_entity.pdbx_description
1 polymer ?
#
loop_
_entity_poly.entity_id
_entity_poly.type
_entity_poly.pdbx_seq_one_letter_code
_entity_poly.pdbx_strand_id
1 'polypeptide(L)'
;MLKDCIRQLFLLIVLYGGLHVIPTALGCEPCQFSVFTETVVDTCPETQAELIKRKAEKKCEIWAKLQNCTEPERFKYHCAMNEHENKLIEVCAKEHRINEGRCTEYNTFGKTIQEHQILKCRTFTPKCPPTYLSLEAYLCNDCYDMVKLQKKGSCSTEPQDFSKAMNNSNNTNERMNSDCNESSGCRCDFKVYVILKIVAGVEFVIIIFMIIRSIQRALKQRPKQNQDEIMENDDDSTLKLSVVENSP
;
A
#
# COMPACT_ATOMS: atom_id res chain seq x y z
N MET A 1 29.27 -24.24 -22.98
CA MET A 1 28.54 -24.90 -21.86
C MET A 1 28.36 -23.97 -20.65
N LEU A 2 29.38 -23.67 -19.85
CA LEU A 2 29.25 -22.77 -18.67
C LEU A 2 28.88 -21.32 -19.05
N LYS A 3 29.48 -20.81 -20.13
CA LYS A 3 29.22 -19.46 -20.66
C LYS A 3 27.80 -19.30 -21.20
N ASP A 4 27.26 -20.37 -21.80
CA ASP A 4 25.89 -20.39 -22.35
C ASP A 4 24.83 -20.50 -21.24
N CYS A 5 25.12 -21.26 -20.16
CA CYS A 5 24.29 -21.28 -18.96
C CYS A 5 24.27 -19.93 -18.23
N ILE A 6 25.43 -19.26 -18.09
CA ILE A 6 25.50 -17.93 -17.47
C ILE A 6 24.73 -16.90 -18.31
N ARG A 7 24.79 -16.99 -19.64
CA ARG A 7 24.05 -16.10 -20.55
C ARG A 7 22.53 -16.32 -20.45
N GLN A 8 22.07 -17.57 -20.42
CA GLN A 8 20.65 -17.90 -20.23
C GLN A 8 20.15 -17.45 -18.85
N LEU A 9 20.96 -17.62 -17.81
CA LEU A 9 20.65 -17.18 -16.44
C LEU A 9 20.54 -15.65 -16.34
N PHE A 10 21.45 -14.90 -16.96
CA PHE A 10 21.38 -13.44 -17.02
C PHE A 10 20.14 -12.95 -17.76
N LEU A 11 19.77 -13.60 -18.86
CA LEU A 11 18.55 -13.25 -19.61
C LEU A 11 17.29 -13.51 -18.78
N LEU A 12 17.23 -14.60 -18.03
CA LEU A 12 16.12 -14.88 -17.11
C LEU A 12 16.06 -13.88 -15.95
N ILE A 13 17.19 -13.51 -15.36
CA ILE A 13 17.24 -12.48 -14.29
C ILE A 13 16.84 -11.10 -14.81
N VAL A 14 17.25 -10.73 -16.02
CA VAL A 14 16.86 -9.45 -16.64
C VAL A 14 15.38 -9.43 -17.03
N LEU A 15 14.84 -10.55 -17.54
CA LEU A 15 13.41 -10.67 -17.84
C LEU A 15 12.55 -10.67 -16.57
N TYR A 16 12.91 -11.43 -15.54
CA TYR A 16 12.17 -11.47 -14.26
C TYR A 16 12.37 -10.20 -13.42
N GLY A 17 13.58 -9.65 -13.40
CA GLY A 17 13.91 -8.39 -12.74
C GLY A 17 13.15 -7.23 -13.39
N GLY A 18 13.13 -7.16 -14.73
CA GLY A 18 12.36 -6.17 -15.50
C GLY A 18 10.85 -6.28 -15.29
N LEU A 19 10.32 -7.50 -15.09
CA LEU A 19 8.90 -7.72 -14.81
C LEU A 19 8.50 -7.37 -13.36
N HIS A 20 9.45 -7.30 -12.43
CA HIS A 20 9.21 -6.86 -11.04
C HIS A 20 9.47 -5.37 -10.81
N VAL A 21 10.08 -4.66 -11.77
CA VAL A 21 10.04 -3.19 -11.83
C VAL A 21 8.78 -2.74 -12.57
N ILE A 22 7.61 -3.27 -12.19
CA ILE A 22 6.36 -2.55 -12.50
C ILE A 22 6.41 -1.33 -11.57
N PRO A 23 6.56 -0.10 -12.09
CA PRO A 23 6.31 1.06 -11.27
C PRO A 23 4.88 0.89 -10.78
N THR A 24 4.67 0.89 -9.47
CA THR A 24 3.35 0.84 -8.85
C THR A 24 2.61 2.14 -9.18
N ALA A 25 2.21 2.30 -10.43
CA ALA A 25 1.35 3.35 -10.95
C ALA A 25 -0.14 3.03 -10.69
N LEU A 26 -0.41 2.07 -9.79
CA LEU A 26 -1.72 1.91 -9.18
C LEU A 26 -1.75 2.88 -8.01
N GLY A 27 -2.45 4.01 -8.17
CA GLY A 27 -2.58 5.11 -7.20
C GLY A 27 -3.32 4.74 -5.91
N CYS A 28 -2.87 3.66 -5.28
CA CYS A 28 -3.29 3.04 -4.04
C CYS A 28 -2.16 3.06 -2.98
N GLU A 29 -1.03 3.72 -3.27
CA GLU A 29 0.05 3.82 -2.30
C GLU A 29 -0.33 4.84 -1.20
N PRO A 30 -0.24 4.47 0.09
CA PRO A 30 -0.48 5.39 1.20
C PRO A 30 0.34 6.66 1.04
N CYS A 31 -0.31 7.82 1.04
CA CYS A 31 0.42 9.08 0.88
C CYS A 31 1.01 9.54 2.22
N GLN A 32 2.31 9.33 2.39
CA GLN A 32 3.02 9.75 3.62
C GLN A 32 2.89 11.25 3.90
N PHE A 33 2.85 12.08 2.85
CA PHE A 33 2.68 13.53 2.99
C PHE A 33 1.37 13.93 3.65
N SER A 34 0.33 13.09 3.53
CA SER A 34 -0.96 13.35 4.18
C SER A 34 -0.83 13.41 5.70
N VAL A 35 -0.03 12.52 6.30
CA VAL A 35 0.17 12.43 7.75
C VAL A 35 0.78 13.72 8.31
N PHE A 36 1.69 14.37 7.59
CA PHE A 36 2.30 15.63 8.03
C PHE A 36 1.32 16.81 8.07
N THR A 37 0.13 16.64 7.49
CA THR A 37 -0.92 17.66 7.45
C THR A 37 -2.08 17.34 8.39
N GLU A 38 -2.02 16.23 9.12
CA GLU A 38 -3.05 15.81 10.03
C GLU A 38 -3.23 16.82 11.17
N THR A 39 -4.47 17.18 11.46
CA THR A 39 -4.81 17.95 12.65
C THR A 39 -6.13 17.45 13.20
N VAL A 40 -6.11 16.98 14.45
CA VAL A 40 -7.32 16.64 15.18
C VAL A 40 -8.06 17.93 15.48
N VAL A 41 -9.35 17.99 15.14
CA VAL A 41 -10.22 19.14 15.38
C VAL A 41 -11.46 18.73 16.17
N ASP A 42 -12.07 19.71 16.83
CA ASP A 42 -13.34 19.48 17.52
C ASP A 42 -14.53 19.47 16.58
N THR A 43 -14.47 20.25 15.49
CA THR A 43 -15.52 20.36 14.48
C THR A 43 -14.96 20.37 13.07
N CYS A 44 -15.66 19.67 12.18
CA CYS A 44 -15.51 19.82 10.73
C CYS A 44 -16.46 20.90 10.20
N PRO A 45 -16.20 21.45 9.01
CA PRO A 45 -17.15 22.32 8.33
C PRO A 45 -18.51 21.63 8.14
N GLU A 46 -19.57 22.32 8.54
CA GLU A 46 -20.96 21.85 8.35
C GLU A 46 -21.68 22.67 7.26
N THR A 47 -21.00 23.69 6.72
CA THR A 47 -21.48 24.55 5.63
C THR A 47 -20.40 24.82 4.59
N GLN A 48 -20.81 25.18 3.36
CA GLN A 48 -19.89 25.57 2.28
C GLN A 48 -19.02 26.78 2.66
N ALA A 49 -19.56 27.74 3.42
CA ALA A 49 -18.82 28.92 3.85
C ALA A 49 -17.69 28.56 4.83
N GLU A 50 -17.98 27.67 5.80
CA GLU A 50 -16.96 27.15 6.71
C GLU A 50 -15.91 26.31 5.98
N LEU A 51 -16.33 25.53 4.98
CA LEU A 51 -15.41 24.73 4.16
C LEU A 51 -14.40 25.64 3.46
N ILE A 52 -14.88 26.69 2.81
CA ILE A 52 -14.03 27.67 2.10
C ILE A 52 -13.04 28.30 3.09
N LYS A 53 -13.50 28.70 4.28
CA LYS A 53 -12.66 29.28 5.32
C LYS A 53 -11.57 28.31 5.79
N ARG A 54 -11.93 27.11 6.25
CA ARG A 54 -10.97 26.11 6.76
C ARG A 54 -9.98 25.66 5.68
N LYS A 55 -10.44 25.51 4.44
CA LYS A 55 -9.57 25.21 3.29
C LYS A 55 -8.50 26.29 3.07
N ALA A 56 -8.88 27.57 3.18
CA ALA A 56 -7.95 28.68 3.05
C ALA A 56 -6.93 28.72 4.20
N GLU A 57 -7.35 28.37 5.43
CA GLU A 57 -6.50 28.31 6.61
C GLU A 57 -5.48 27.15 6.55
N LYS A 58 -5.90 25.96 6.10
CA LYS A 58 -5.05 24.75 6.03
C LYS A 58 -3.93 24.83 4.97
N LYS A 59 -4.14 25.59 3.89
CA LYS A 59 -3.14 25.83 2.81
C LYS A 59 -2.59 24.56 2.15
N CYS A 60 -3.46 23.60 1.83
CA CYS A 60 -3.05 22.33 1.20
C CYS A 60 -2.32 22.48 -0.15
N GLU A 61 -2.49 23.62 -0.85
CA GLU A 61 -1.78 23.92 -2.10
C GLU A 61 -0.24 23.95 -1.95
N ILE A 62 0.27 24.19 -0.74
CA ILE A 62 1.72 24.10 -0.46
C ILE A 62 2.15 22.63 -0.49
N TRP A 63 1.45 21.78 0.27
CA TRP A 63 1.73 20.35 0.35
C TRP A 63 1.49 19.64 -0.98
N ALA A 64 0.48 20.06 -1.74
CA ALA A 64 0.16 19.54 -3.06
C ALA A 64 1.34 19.62 -4.04
N LYS A 65 2.18 20.65 -3.94
CA LYS A 65 3.37 20.85 -4.78
C LYS A 65 4.60 20.06 -4.30
N LEU A 66 4.62 19.65 -3.03
CA LEU A 66 5.74 18.94 -2.41
C LEU A 66 5.58 17.42 -2.47
N GLN A 67 4.34 16.94 -2.38
CA GLN A 67 4.02 15.52 -2.44
C GLN A 67 4.20 14.95 -3.85
N ASN A 68 4.48 13.65 -3.93
CA ASN A 68 4.62 12.89 -5.17
C ASN A 68 3.64 11.69 -5.26
N CYS A 69 2.60 11.69 -4.42
CA CYS A 69 1.58 10.65 -4.33
C CYS A 69 0.50 10.76 -5.42
N THR A 70 0.19 11.98 -5.87
CA THR A 70 -0.87 12.26 -6.86
C THR A 70 -0.60 13.57 -7.59
N GLU A 71 -1.40 13.89 -8.59
CA GLU A 71 -1.34 15.19 -9.26
C GLU A 71 -1.70 16.31 -8.25
N PRO A 72 -0.97 17.44 -8.22
CA PRO A 72 -1.18 18.51 -7.23
C PRO A 72 -2.63 18.98 -7.12
N GLU A 73 -3.34 19.07 -8.23
CA GLU A 73 -4.75 19.45 -8.31
C GLU A 73 -5.69 18.47 -7.61
N ARG A 74 -5.28 17.22 -7.39
CA ARG A 74 -6.08 16.21 -6.69
C ARG A 74 -5.74 16.12 -5.20
N PHE A 75 -4.67 16.77 -4.76
CA PHE A 75 -4.26 16.80 -3.35
C PHE A 75 -4.92 17.98 -2.63
N LYS A 76 -6.09 17.75 -2.05
CA LYS A 76 -6.98 18.80 -1.56
C LYS A 76 -7.22 18.69 -0.05
N TYR A 77 -7.85 19.73 0.48
CA TYR A 77 -8.29 19.80 1.87
C TYR A 77 -9.46 18.85 2.10
N HIS A 78 -9.42 18.12 3.21
CA HIS A 78 -10.51 17.30 3.71
C HIS A 78 -10.69 17.51 5.21
N CYS A 79 -11.93 17.35 5.67
CA CYS A 79 -12.23 17.09 7.07
C CYS A 79 -13.09 15.85 7.15
N ALA A 80 -12.67 14.87 7.94
CA ALA A 80 -13.32 13.57 7.99
C ALA A 80 -13.17 12.96 9.39
N MET A 81 -14.04 12.00 9.71
CA MET A 81 -13.85 11.15 10.89
C MET A 81 -12.69 10.19 10.67
N ASN A 82 -12.05 9.74 11.76
CA ASN A 82 -11.08 8.65 11.68
C ASN A 82 -11.75 7.27 11.64
N GLU A 83 -10.96 6.23 11.38
CA GLU A 83 -11.38 4.82 11.34
C GLU A 83 -11.97 4.27 12.66
N HIS A 84 -11.83 5.00 13.77
CA HIS A 84 -12.35 4.64 15.09
C HIS A 84 -13.57 5.45 15.50
N GLU A 85 -14.09 6.32 14.63
CA GLU A 85 -15.30 7.10 14.88
C GLU A 85 -15.23 8.00 16.13
N ASN A 86 -14.03 8.38 16.57
CA ASN A 86 -13.83 9.10 17.84
C ASN A 86 -13.10 10.44 17.69
N LYS A 87 -12.56 10.74 16.51
CA LYS A 87 -11.90 11.99 16.18
C LYS A 87 -12.35 12.51 14.83
N LEU A 88 -12.37 13.84 14.72
CA LEU A 88 -12.46 14.54 13.44
C LEU A 88 -11.06 15.03 13.08
N ILE A 89 -10.70 14.87 11.82
CA ILE A 89 -9.36 15.08 11.30
C ILE A 89 -9.45 16.03 10.11
N GLU A 90 -8.79 17.17 10.20
CA GLU A 90 -8.48 17.99 9.03
C GLU A 90 -7.14 17.53 8.43
N VAL A 91 -7.12 17.32 7.12
CA VAL A 91 -5.95 16.77 6.43
C VAL A 91 -5.89 17.24 4.98
N CYS A 92 -4.70 17.26 4.40
CA CYS A 92 -4.50 17.35 2.97
C CYS A 92 -4.27 15.94 2.42
N ALA A 93 -5.08 15.53 1.46
CA ALA A 93 -5.04 14.18 0.91
C ALA A 93 -5.53 14.16 -0.53
N LYS A 94 -5.30 13.05 -1.22
CA LYS A 94 -5.89 12.81 -2.54
C LYS A 94 -7.41 12.75 -2.41
N GLU A 95 -8.12 13.48 -3.27
CA GLU A 95 -9.56 13.39 -3.36
C GLU A 95 -10.00 11.98 -3.75
N HIS A 96 -11.08 11.53 -3.11
CA HIS A 96 -11.71 10.25 -3.37
C HIS A 96 -13.20 10.40 -3.63
N ARG A 97 -13.76 9.53 -4.47
CA ARG A 97 -15.20 9.46 -4.74
C ARG A 97 -15.83 8.51 -3.73
N ILE A 98 -16.74 9.03 -2.91
CA ILE A 98 -17.46 8.29 -1.89
C ILE A 98 -18.74 7.73 -2.48
N ASN A 99 -18.97 6.45 -2.29
CA ASN A 99 -20.11 5.74 -2.86
C ASN A 99 -21.07 5.22 -1.78
N GLU A 100 -22.23 4.78 -2.24
CA GLU A 100 -23.26 4.15 -1.41
C GLU A 100 -23.78 5.00 -0.23
N GLY A 101 -23.62 6.32 -0.27
CA GLY A 101 -23.96 7.21 0.84
C GLY A 101 -23.27 6.79 2.13
N ARG A 102 -21.99 6.42 2.04
CA ARG A 102 -21.11 6.14 3.18
C ARG A 102 -20.53 7.44 3.72
N CYS A 103 -20.13 7.41 4.99
CA CYS A 103 -19.38 8.51 5.58
C CYS A 103 -17.97 8.58 4.99
N THR A 104 -17.44 9.80 4.86
CA THR A 104 -16.03 10.00 4.49
C THR A 104 -15.16 9.73 5.71
N GLU A 105 -14.17 8.86 5.56
CA GLU A 105 -13.18 8.51 6.58
C GLU A 105 -11.79 8.95 6.13
N TYR A 106 -11.00 9.49 7.05
CA TYR A 106 -9.55 9.49 6.92
C TYR A 106 -8.99 8.30 7.69
N ASN A 107 -8.46 7.32 6.96
CA ASN A 107 -7.82 6.17 7.58
C ASN A 107 -6.40 6.53 7.97
N THR A 108 -6.14 6.71 9.27
CA THR A 108 -4.84 7.15 9.76
C THR A 108 -3.73 6.14 9.48
N PHE A 109 -4.04 4.84 9.43
CA PHE A 109 -3.09 3.78 9.07
C PHE A 109 -2.80 3.74 7.56
N GLY A 110 -3.87 3.83 6.75
CA GLY A 110 -3.84 3.81 5.29
C GLY A 110 -3.44 5.14 4.67
N LYS A 111 -3.40 6.23 5.46
CA LYS A 111 -2.98 7.59 5.08
C LYS A 111 -3.77 8.09 3.87
N THR A 112 -5.06 7.79 3.86
CA THR A 112 -5.94 8.01 2.71
C THR A 112 -7.35 8.37 3.14
N ILE A 113 -8.01 9.13 2.27
CA ILE A 113 -9.45 9.35 2.33
C ILE A 113 -10.14 8.18 1.65
N GLN A 114 -11.18 7.64 2.28
CA GLN A 114 -11.95 6.51 1.77
C GLN A 114 -13.39 6.50 2.29
N GLU A 115 -14.21 5.59 1.79
CA GLU A 115 -15.50 5.30 2.38
C GLU A 115 -15.37 4.55 3.71
N HIS A 116 -16.13 4.99 4.71
CA HIS A 116 -16.26 4.25 5.96
C HIS A 116 -16.96 2.90 5.71
N GLN A 117 -16.40 1.82 6.29
CA GLN A 117 -16.81 0.45 5.96
C GLN A 117 -18.21 0.09 6.48
N ILE A 118 -18.69 0.78 7.52
CA ILE A 118 -19.94 0.45 8.20
C ILE A 118 -20.95 1.61 8.13
N LEU A 119 -20.57 2.79 8.63
CA LEU A 119 -21.44 3.97 8.67
C LEU A 119 -21.93 4.46 7.29
N LYS A 120 -23.26 4.57 7.20
CA LYS A 120 -24.00 5.16 6.08
C LYS A 120 -24.81 6.34 6.58
N CYS A 121 -24.81 7.43 5.84
CA CYS A 121 -25.46 8.70 6.19
C CYS A 121 -26.86 8.87 5.55
N ARG A 122 -27.54 7.76 5.23
CA ARG A 122 -28.78 7.74 4.42
C ARG A 122 -30.08 8.01 5.19
N THR A 123 -30.01 8.21 6.50
CA THR A 123 -31.20 8.31 7.37
C THR A 123 -31.65 9.75 7.66
N PHE A 124 -30.94 10.76 7.18
CA PHE A 124 -31.13 12.15 7.59
C PHE A 124 -31.63 13.07 6.46
N THR A 125 -32.10 14.27 6.83
CA THR A 125 -32.64 15.29 5.91
C THR A 125 -31.86 16.60 6.09
N PRO A 126 -31.23 17.15 5.03
CA PRO A 126 -31.19 16.66 3.66
C PRO A 126 -30.34 15.38 3.54
N LYS A 127 -30.78 14.45 2.70
CA LYS A 127 -30.08 13.19 2.49
C LYS A 127 -28.72 13.47 1.87
N CYS A 128 -27.68 12.88 2.45
CA CYS A 128 -26.41 12.76 1.78
C CYS A 128 -26.58 12.22 0.36
N PRO A 129 -25.85 12.77 -0.63
CA PRO A 129 -25.84 12.19 -1.96
C PRO A 129 -25.40 10.72 -1.92
N PRO A 130 -25.99 9.84 -2.75
CA PRO A 130 -25.59 8.44 -2.80
C PRO A 130 -24.14 8.29 -3.28
N THR A 131 -23.65 9.24 -4.06
CA THR A 131 -22.25 9.37 -4.46
C THR A 131 -21.87 10.84 -4.40
N TYR A 132 -20.73 11.14 -3.79
CA TYR A 132 -20.20 12.51 -3.68
C TYR A 132 -18.67 12.50 -3.70
N LEU A 133 -18.06 13.64 -3.96
CA LEU A 133 -16.62 13.78 -3.79
C LEU A 133 -16.33 14.00 -2.30
N SER A 134 -15.28 13.39 -1.77
CA SER A 134 -14.83 13.59 -0.38
C SER A 134 -14.56 15.05 0.04
N LEU A 135 -14.45 15.98 -0.93
CA LEU A 135 -14.40 17.43 -0.69
C LEU A 135 -15.75 18.00 -0.20
N GLU A 136 -16.82 17.26 -0.47
CA GLU A 136 -18.21 17.60 -0.20
C GLU A 136 -18.73 16.86 1.05
N ALA A 137 -17.83 16.33 1.89
CA ALA A 137 -18.20 15.62 3.12
C ALA A 137 -19.03 16.46 4.10
N TYR A 138 -18.96 17.80 4.02
CA TYR A 138 -19.83 18.72 4.77
C TYR A 138 -21.32 18.63 4.39
N LEU A 139 -21.67 17.94 3.30
CA LEU A 139 -23.06 17.62 2.98
C LEU A 139 -23.60 16.50 3.87
N CYS A 140 -22.73 15.87 4.69
CA CYS A 140 -23.00 14.70 5.51
C CYS A 140 -22.67 14.91 6.98
N ASN A 141 -23.26 15.95 7.57
CA ASN A 141 -22.98 16.38 8.94
C ASN A 141 -23.26 15.30 10.00
N ASP A 142 -24.22 14.40 9.77
CA ASP A 142 -24.55 13.35 10.74
C ASP A 142 -23.39 12.35 10.95
N CYS A 143 -22.51 12.20 9.96
CA CYS A 143 -21.27 11.44 10.14
C CYS A 143 -20.40 12.03 11.24
N TYR A 144 -20.40 13.36 11.40
CA TYR A 144 -19.67 14.05 12.46
C TYR A 144 -20.39 13.96 13.80
N ASP A 145 -21.72 13.91 13.79
CA ASP A 145 -22.52 13.75 15.02
C ASP A 145 -22.27 12.39 15.69
N MET A 146 -22.05 11.34 14.91
CA MET A 146 -21.63 10.04 15.44
C MET A 146 -20.34 10.13 16.27
N VAL A 147 -19.37 10.93 15.80
CA VAL A 147 -18.13 11.18 16.56
C VAL A 147 -18.41 11.95 17.85
N LYS A 148 -19.31 12.94 17.81
CA LYS A 148 -19.72 13.70 19.01
C LYS A 148 -20.40 12.79 20.05
N LEU A 149 -21.23 11.84 19.61
CA LEU A 149 -21.90 10.86 20.48
C LEU A 149 -20.90 9.89 21.13
N GLN A 150 -19.97 9.35 20.36
CA GLN A 150 -18.88 8.49 20.87
C GLN A 150 -18.02 9.22 21.91
N LYS A 151 -17.65 10.47 21.66
CA LYS A 151 -16.92 11.31 22.64
C LYS A 151 -17.69 11.46 23.95
N LYS A 152 -19.01 11.65 23.91
CA LYS A 152 -19.86 11.74 25.10
C LYS A 152 -20.00 10.41 25.86
N GLY A 153 -20.11 9.30 25.14
CA GLY A 153 -20.19 7.95 25.71
C GLY A 153 -18.90 7.46 26.38
N SER A 154 -17.74 8.07 26.06
CA SER A 154 -16.42 7.64 26.54
C SER A 154 -16.07 8.08 27.96
N CYS A 155 -16.73 9.11 28.52
CA CYS A 155 -16.73 9.40 29.96
C CYS A 155 -17.70 10.57 30.24
N SER A 156 -18.96 10.30 30.54
CA SER A 156 -19.81 11.27 31.26
C SER A 156 -20.86 10.54 32.09
N THR A 157 -20.66 10.59 33.41
CA THR A 157 -21.66 10.16 34.40
C THR A 157 -22.60 11.35 34.63
N GLU A 158 -23.64 11.48 33.80
CA GLU A 158 -24.80 12.29 34.16
C GLU A 158 -26.08 11.68 33.55
N PRO A 159 -27.16 11.52 34.34
CA PRO A 159 -28.37 10.87 33.86
C PRO A 159 -29.18 11.87 33.04
N GLN A 160 -29.36 11.60 31.75
CA GLN A 160 -30.39 12.27 30.96
C GLN A 160 -31.46 11.29 30.50
N ASP A 161 -32.66 11.62 30.94
CA ASP A 161 -33.95 10.99 30.73
C ASP A 161 -34.31 10.95 29.25
N PHE A 162 -34.44 9.73 28.68
CA PHE A 162 -34.79 9.50 27.28
C PHE A 162 -36.06 8.66 27.17
N SER A 163 -37.14 9.06 27.85
CA SER A 163 -38.48 8.53 27.54
C SER A 163 -39.15 9.36 26.44
N LYS A 164 -38.87 9.06 25.17
CA LYS A 164 -39.83 9.06 24.04
C LYS A 164 -39.12 8.86 22.70
N ALA A 165 -39.21 7.63 22.20
CA ALA A 165 -39.50 7.26 20.80
C ALA A 165 -38.80 5.94 20.45
N MET A 166 -39.26 4.83 21.02
CA MET A 166 -39.00 3.53 20.44
C MET A 166 -40.26 2.69 20.53
N ASN A 167 -41.26 3.02 19.70
CA ASN A 167 -42.37 2.12 19.41
C ASN A 167 -42.48 1.97 17.89
N ASN A 168 -42.40 0.71 17.46
CA ASN A 168 -42.63 0.14 16.13
C ASN A 168 -41.47 0.12 15.12
N SER A 169 -40.74 -1.02 15.10
CA SER A 169 -40.84 -1.89 13.93
C SER A 169 -40.43 -3.33 14.23
N ASN A 170 -41.20 -4.22 13.63
CA ASN A 170 -41.25 -5.65 13.85
C ASN A 170 -39.99 -6.38 13.39
N ASN A 171 -39.71 -7.50 14.07
CA ASN A 171 -38.78 -8.56 13.69
C ASN A 171 -38.86 -8.91 12.20
N THR A 172 -37.74 -8.79 11.49
CA THR A 172 -37.38 -9.71 10.41
C THR A 172 -35.90 -10.08 10.54
N ASN A 173 -35.67 -11.35 10.88
CA ASN A 173 -34.39 -12.00 10.71
C ASN A 173 -34.14 -12.17 9.20
N GLU A 174 -33.40 -11.26 8.59
CA GLU A 174 -32.87 -11.46 7.24
C GLU A 174 -31.35 -11.42 7.28
N ARG A 175 -30.75 -12.62 7.27
CA ARG A 175 -29.38 -12.82 6.81
C ARG A 175 -29.33 -12.39 5.35
N MET A 176 -28.88 -11.17 5.10
CA MET A 176 -28.71 -10.71 3.73
C MET A 176 -27.34 -11.18 3.22
N ASN A 177 -27.41 -12.19 2.36
CA ASN A 177 -26.32 -12.74 1.57
C ASN A 177 -25.72 -11.61 0.70
N SER A 178 -24.41 -11.37 0.80
CA SER A 178 -23.72 -10.33 0.03
C SER A 178 -23.07 -10.97 -1.20
N ASP A 179 -23.82 -11.06 -2.30
CA ASP A 179 -23.23 -11.21 -3.63
C ASP A 179 -22.72 -9.85 -4.10
N CYS A 180 -21.40 -9.66 -4.09
CA CYS A 180 -20.76 -8.50 -4.68
C CYS A 180 -20.52 -8.79 -6.17
N ASN A 181 -21.35 -8.23 -7.05
CA ASN A 181 -21.03 -8.21 -8.47
C ASN A 181 -19.97 -7.15 -8.79
N GLU A 182 -18.95 -7.65 -9.45
CA GLU A 182 -17.78 -7.02 -10.02
C GLU A 182 -18.15 -5.95 -11.06
N SER A 183 -17.73 -4.70 -10.85
CA SER A 183 -17.32 -3.79 -11.93
C SER A 183 -16.61 -2.54 -11.38
N SER A 184 -15.34 -2.40 -11.79
CA SER A 184 -14.60 -1.16 -12.01
C SER A 184 -14.52 -0.12 -10.88
N GLY A 185 -13.55 -0.32 -9.99
CA GLY A 185 -12.90 0.72 -9.20
C GLY A 185 -11.69 0.11 -8.52
N CYS A 186 -10.49 0.68 -8.69
CA CYS A 186 -9.25 0.14 -8.15
C CYS A 186 -9.30 0.01 -6.62
N ARG A 187 -9.83 -1.11 -6.10
CA ARG A 187 -9.59 -1.60 -4.75
C ARG A 187 -8.27 -2.33 -4.79
N CYS A 188 -7.21 -1.66 -4.35
CA CYS A 188 -6.04 -2.40 -3.91
C CYS A 188 -6.38 -3.01 -2.56
N ASP A 189 -6.95 -4.21 -2.58
CA ASP A 189 -7.10 -4.97 -1.37
C ASP A 189 -5.69 -5.18 -0.79
N PHE A 190 -5.40 -4.52 0.33
CA PHE A 190 -4.10 -4.58 0.99
C PHE A 190 -3.69 -6.03 1.25
N LYS A 191 -4.66 -6.93 1.49
CA LYS A 191 -4.39 -8.36 1.65
C LYS A 191 -3.86 -8.97 0.36
N VAL A 192 -4.44 -8.64 -0.79
CA VAL A 192 -3.98 -9.11 -2.11
C VAL A 192 -2.59 -8.57 -2.41
N TYR A 193 -2.31 -7.30 -2.11
CA TYR A 193 -0.97 -6.72 -2.28
C TYR A 193 0.07 -7.45 -1.42
N VAL A 194 -0.22 -7.68 -0.15
CA VAL A 194 0.69 -8.40 0.77
C VAL A 194 0.91 -9.84 0.30
N ILE A 195 -0.13 -10.55 -0.11
CA ILE A 195 -0.03 -11.92 -0.64
C ILE A 195 0.87 -11.95 -1.88
N LEU A 196 0.68 -11.03 -2.84
CA LEU A 196 1.51 -10.95 -4.04
C LEU A 196 2.99 -10.74 -3.73
N LYS A 197 3.31 -9.90 -2.73
CA LYS A 197 4.70 -9.66 -2.31
C LYS A 197 5.32 -10.88 -1.63
N ILE A 198 4.56 -11.60 -0.79
CA ILE A 198 5.03 -12.83 -0.15
C ILE A 198 5.34 -13.89 -1.19
N VAL A 199 4.43 -14.13 -2.14
CA VAL A 199 4.61 -15.10 -3.22
C VAL A 199 5.85 -14.78 -4.05
N ALA A 200 6.02 -13.51 -4.45
CA ALA A 200 7.21 -13.07 -5.20
C ALA A 200 8.52 -13.29 -4.42
N GLY A 201 8.50 -13.07 -3.09
CA GLY A 201 9.66 -13.32 -2.23
C GLY A 201 10.03 -14.80 -2.16
N VAL A 202 9.05 -15.70 -2.08
CA VAL A 202 9.29 -17.16 -2.07
C VAL A 202 9.92 -17.64 -3.38
N GLU A 203 9.40 -17.19 -4.52
CA GLU A 203 9.98 -17.50 -5.83
C GLU A 203 11.44 -17.05 -5.94
N PHE A 204 11.75 -15.85 -5.44
CA PHE A 204 13.12 -15.33 -5.42
C PHE A 204 14.07 -16.22 -4.60
N VAL A 205 13.64 -16.70 -3.43
CA VAL A 205 14.43 -17.60 -2.57
C VAL A 205 14.70 -18.94 -3.28
N ILE A 206 13.70 -19.50 -3.96
CA ILE A 206 13.84 -20.75 -4.72
C ILE A 206 14.87 -20.58 -5.85
N ILE A 207 14.83 -19.46 -6.58
CA ILE A 207 15.78 -19.16 -7.65
C ILE A 207 17.21 -19.05 -7.09
N ILE A 208 17.41 -18.30 -6.00
CA ILE A 208 18.73 -18.17 -5.35
C ILE A 208 19.27 -19.55 -4.93
N PHE A 209 18.42 -20.39 -4.35
CA PHE A 209 18.80 -21.73 -3.95
C PHE A 209 19.20 -22.63 -5.13
N MET A 210 18.48 -22.54 -6.26
CA MET A 210 18.85 -23.24 -7.50
C MET A 210 20.19 -22.76 -8.05
N ILE A 211 20.49 -21.46 -7.96
CA ILE A 211 21.78 -20.88 -8.38
C ILE A 211 22.92 -21.38 -7.49
N ILE A 212 22.75 -21.36 -6.16
CA ILE A 212 23.79 -21.85 -5.23
C ILE A 212 24.11 -23.32 -5.52
N ARG A 213 23.08 -24.15 -5.76
CA ARG A 213 23.28 -25.57 -6.09
C ARG A 213 23.97 -25.79 -7.42
N SER A 214 23.69 -24.98 -8.44
CA SER A 214 24.37 -25.11 -9.74
C SER A 214 25.84 -24.71 -9.65
N ILE A 215 26.17 -23.65 -8.90
CA ILE A 215 27.55 -23.23 -8.62
C ILE A 215 28.29 -24.31 -7.84
N GLN A 216 27.69 -24.87 -6.79
CA GLN A 216 28.29 -25.95 -6.01
C GLN A 216 28.59 -27.19 -6.87
N ARG A 217 27.69 -27.56 -7.80
CA ARG A 217 27.93 -28.66 -8.75
C ARG A 217 29.09 -28.37 -9.70
N ALA A 218 29.18 -27.14 -10.22
CA ALA A 218 30.27 -26.73 -11.11
C ALA A 218 31.63 -26.71 -10.39
N LEU A 219 31.68 -26.25 -9.13
CA LEU A 219 32.90 -26.28 -8.32
C LEU A 219 33.32 -27.72 -7.98
N LYS A 220 32.35 -28.61 -7.70
CA LYS A 220 32.61 -30.03 -7.44
C LYS A 220 33.14 -30.79 -8.66
N GLN A 221 32.95 -30.28 -9.89
CA GLN A 221 33.50 -30.88 -11.11
C GLN A 221 34.92 -30.40 -11.46
N ARG A 222 35.44 -29.36 -10.80
CA ARG A 222 36.83 -28.87 -11.00
C ARG A 222 38.00 -29.66 -10.37
N PRO A 223 37.86 -30.74 -9.57
CA PRO A 223 39.02 -31.41 -8.98
C PRO A 223 39.59 -32.57 -9.82
N LYS A 224 39.54 -32.52 -11.17
CA LYS A 224 40.20 -33.54 -12.01
C LYS A 224 40.98 -33.04 -13.23
N GLN A 225 40.88 -31.76 -13.61
CA GLN A 225 41.62 -31.25 -14.79
C GLN A 225 43.00 -30.66 -14.45
N ASN A 226 43.24 -30.33 -13.17
CA ASN A 226 44.49 -29.68 -12.73
C ASN A 226 45.62 -30.65 -12.34
N GLN A 227 45.42 -31.96 -12.51
CA GLN A 227 46.42 -32.97 -12.17
C GLN A 227 47.10 -33.59 -13.41
N ASP A 228 46.49 -33.43 -14.59
CA ASP A 228 47.09 -33.87 -15.85
C ASP A 228 48.04 -32.82 -16.45
N GLU A 229 47.89 -31.54 -16.08
CA GLU A 229 48.71 -30.43 -16.61
C GLU A 229 50.07 -30.27 -15.89
N ILE A 230 50.25 -30.92 -14.73
CA ILE A 230 51.51 -30.86 -13.96
C ILE A 230 52.48 -31.97 -14.39
N MET A 231 52.00 -33.03 -15.05
CA MET A 231 52.82 -34.19 -15.40
C MET A 231 53.41 -34.13 -16.83
N GLU A 232 53.08 -33.11 -17.63
CA GLU A 232 53.64 -32.91 -18.98
C GLU A 232 54.81 -31.90 -19.01
N ASN A 233 55.03 -31.15 -17.92
CA ASN A 233 56.11 -30.15 -17.85
C ASN A 233 57.42 -30.65 -17.20
N ASP A 234 57.44 -31.84 -16.62
CA ASP A 234 58.65 -32.39 -15.97
C ASP A 234 59.56 -33.21 -16.92
N ASP A 235 59.06 -33.62 -18.09
CA ASP A 235 59.84 -34.44 -19.05
C ASP A 235 60.66 -33.63 -20.06
N ASP A 236 60.47 -32.31 -20.21
CA ASP A 236 61.29 -31.46 -21.10
C ASP A 236 62.53 -30.86 -20.41
N SER A 237 62.61 -30.90 -19.07
CA SER A 237 63.71 -30.29 -18.32
C SER A 237 64.88 -31.24 -18.03
N THR A 238 64.71 -32.56 -18.20
CA THR A 238 65.75 -33.56 -17.91
C THR A 238 66.62 -33.98 -19.11
N LEU A 239 66.35 -33.49 -20.33
CA LEU A 239 67.14 -33.82 -21.53
C LEU A 239 68.08 -32.69 -22.00
N LYS A 240 68.61 -31.87 -21.09
CA LYS A 240 69.58 -30.81 -21.40
C LYS A 240 70.69 -30.66 -20.35
N LEU A 241 71.21 -31.74 -19.75
CA LEU A 241 72.42 -31.62 -18.92
C LEU A 241 73.21 -32.92 -18.74
N SER A 242 73.88 -33.40 -19.79
CA SER A 242 75.16 -34.13 -19.65
C SER A 242 75.80 -34.35 -21.02
N VAL A 243 77.13 -34.23 -21.08
CA VAL A 243 78.04 -34.50 -22.22
C VAL A 243 78.50 -33.25 -22.99
N VAL A 244 79.24 -32.37 -22.29
CA VAL A 244 80.44 -31.72 -22.83
C VAL A 244 81.48 -31.67 -21.71
N GLU A 245 82.58 -32.43 -21.88
CA GLU A 245 83.91 -32.40 -21.22
C GLU A 245 84.46 -33.85 -21.32
N ASN A 246 85.61 -34.21 -21.88
CA ASN A 246 86.82 -33.54 -22.37
C ASN A 246 87.54 -34.51 -23.35
N SER A 247 88.27 -33.99 -24.35
CA SER A 247 89.41 -34.71 -24.95
C SER A 247 90.52 -33.70 -25.26
N PRO A 248 91.78 -33.94 -24.87
CA PRO A 248 92.93 -33.34 -25.54
C PRO A 248 93.14 -33.96 -26.93
#